data_AF-A0A7V5ZCW8-F1
#
_entry.id   AF-A0A7V5ZCW8-F1
#
_cell.length_a   1.000
_cell.length_b   1.000
_cell.length_c   1.000
_cell.angle_alpha   90.00
_cell.angle_beta   90.00
_cell.angle_gamma   90.00
#
_symmetry.space_group_name_H-M   'P 1'
#
loop_
_entity.id
_entity.type
_entity.pdbx_description
1 polymer ?
#
loop_
_entity_poly.entity_id
_entity_poly.type
_entity_poly.pdbx_seq_one_letter_code
_entity_poly.pdbx_strand_id
1 'polypeptide(L)'
;MFWIALLTGIVALPLSASAAPVRFYVSPQGDDSWSGKLARPNARRTDGPFATLHRAQQVVREAKAQGVRQPIEVVVSGGTYY
;
A
#
# COMPACT_ATOMS: atom_id res chain seq x y z
N MET A 1 -1.67 54.27 -29.93
CA MET A 1 -0.78 53.16 -30.32
C MET A 1 -1.02 52.03 -29.32
N PHE A 2 -1.85 51.06 -29.69
CA PHE A 2 -2.29 49.96 -28.81
C PHE A 2 -1.14 48.97 -28.62
N TRP A 3 -0.62 48.83 -27.41
CA TRP A 3 0.39 47.80 -27.10
C TRP A 3 -0.33 46.52 -26.65
N ILE A 4 -0.10 45.43 -27.39
CA ILE A 4 -0.71 44.12 -27.19
C ILE A 4 -0.07 43.42 -25.97
N ALA A 5 -0.95 42.87 -25.13
CA ALA A 5 -0.64 42.02 -24.00
C ALA A 5 -0.02 40.68 -24.43
N LEU A 6 0.97 40.19 -23.69
CA LEU A 6 1.31 38.77 -23.69
C LEU A 6 1.81 38.35 -22.30
N LEU A 7 0.86 38.13 -21.38
CA LEU A 7 1.12 37.38 -20.15
C LEU A 7 1.10 35.89 -20.51
N THR A 8 2.26 35.33 -20.84
CA THR A 8 2.43 33.87 -20.89
C THR A 8 2.39 33.35 -19.45
N GLY A 9 1.19 33.09 -18.95
CA GLY A 9 0.99 32.31 -17.74
C GLY A 9 1.37 30.87 -18.03
N ILE A 10 2.54 30.43 -17.56
CA ILE A 10 2.85 29.00 -17.48
C ILE A 10 1.86 28.41 -16.48
N VAL A 11 0.81 27.76 -16.99
CA VAL A 11 -0.07 26.94 -16.16
C VAL A 11 0.73 25.69 -15.79
N ALA A 12 1.32 25.70 -14.59
CA ALA A 12 1.93 24.52 -14.01
C ALA A 12 0.80 23.53 -13.68
N LEU A 13 0.57 22.55 -14.56
CA LEU A 13 -0.30 21.43 -14.25
C LEU A 13 0.30 20.68 -13.06
N PRO A 14 -0.46 20.43 -11.98
CA PRO A 14 0.04 19.64 -10.88
C PRO A 14 0.30 18.23 -11.40
N LEU A 15 1.56 17.81 -11.43
CA LEU A 15 1.92 16.41 -11.56
C LEU A 15 1.38 15.69 -10.31
N SER A 16 0.22 15.04 -10.44
CA SER A 16 -0.28 14.14 -9.40
C SER A 16 0.69 12.97 -9.31
N ALA A 17 1.63 13.03 -8.36
CA ALA A 17 2.46 11.90 -8.01
C ALA A 17 1.56 10.82 -7.41
N SER A 18 1.39 9.70 -8.12
CA SER A 18 0.70 8.53 -7.57
C SER A 18 1.51 8.02 -6.37
N ALA A 19 0.93 8.07 -5.18
CA ALA A 19 1.57 7.50 -4.00
C ALA A 19 1.75 5.98 -4.20
N ALA A 20 2.93 5.47 -3.81
CA ALA A 20 3.18 4.03 -3.84
C ALA A 20 2.14 3.30 -2.98
N PRO A 21 1.68 2.11 -3.41
CA PRO A 21 0.69 1.36 -2.65
C PRO A 21 1.28 0.90 -1.32
N VAL A 22 0.44 0.87 -0.30
CA VAL A 22 0.74 0.14 0.94
C VAL A 22 0.53 -1.34 0.67
N ARG A 23 1.59 -2.14 0.83
CA ARG A 23 1.53 -3.58 0.59
C ARG A 23 1.49 -4.38 1.87
N PHE A 24 0.61 -5.37 1.88
CA PHE A 24 0.60 -6.45 2.85
C PHE A 24 0.75 -7.80 2.13
N TYR A 25 1.37 -8.77 2.79
CA TYR A 25 1.63 -10.09 2.25
C TYR A 25 0.94 -11.15 3.10
N VAL A 26 0.43 -12.18 2.44
CA VAL A 26 -0.21 -13.33 3.07
C VAL A 26 0.43 -14.60 2.55
N SER A 27 0.69 -15.56 3.42
CA SER A 27 1.28 -16.86 3.10
C SER A 27 0.78 -17.92 4.06
N PRO A 28 0.48 -19.16 3.63
CA PRO A 28 0.08 -20.23 4.55
C PRO A 28 1.19 -20.60 5.55
N GLN A 29 2.44 -20.22 5.29
CA GLN A 29 3.58 -20.39 6.22
C GLN A 29 3.90 -19.10 7.01
N GLY A 30 3.00 -18.12 7.00
CA GLY A 30 3.10 -16.87 7.73
C GLY A 30 2.72 -16.97 9.21
N ASP A 31 2.60 -15.81 9.85
CA ASP A 31 2.13 -15.68 11.24
C ASP A 31 1.29 -14.39 11.37
N ASP A 32 0.10 -14.48 11.97
CA ASP A 32 -0.82 -13.33 12.11
C ASP A 32 -0.38 -12.32 13.18
N SER A 33 0.61 -12.66 13.99
CA SER A 33 1.29 -11.75 14.93
C SER A 33 2.34 -10.86 14.25
N TRP A 34 2.78 -11.20 13.02
CA TRP A 34 3.74 -10.40 12.27
C TRP A 34 3.09 -9.13 11.68
N SER A 35 3.91 -8.26 11.08
CA SER A 35 3.42 -7.00 10.52
C SER A 35 2.73 -7.16 9.17
N GLY A 36 2.98 -8.27 8.47
CA GLY A 36 2.52 -8.50 7.09
C GLY A 36 3.24 -7.64 6.04
N LYS A 37 4.25 -6.83 6.41
CA LYS A 37 4.93 -5.91 5.48
C LYS A 37 6.06 -6.55 4.68
N LEU A 38 6.48 -7.74 5.04
CA LEU A 38 7.55 -8.48 4.38
C LEU A 38 6.99 -9.66 3.60
N ALA A 39 7.43 -9.82 2.35
CA ALA A 39 7.01 -10.93 1.49
C ALA A 39 7.49 -12.29 1.99
N ARG A 40 8.58 -12.32 2.77
CA ARG A 40 9.17 -13.52 3.37
C ARG A 40 9.52 -13.24 4.82
N PRO A 41 9.54 -14.27 5.69
CA PRO A 41 10.01 -14.11 7.06
C PRO A 41 11.41 -13.48 7.10
N ASN A 42 11.64 -12.57 8.04
CA ASN A 42 12.98 -12.05 8.30
C ASN A 42 13.89 -13.16 8.87
N ALA A 43 15.20 -12.94 8.89
CA ALA A 43 16.16 -13.96 9.33
C ALA A 43 15.91 -14.48 10.76
N ARG A 44 15.35 -13.63 11.63
CA ARG A 44 15.01 -14.00 13.02
C ARG A 44 13.61 -14.58 13.19
N ARG A 45 12.82 -14.69 12.11
CA ARG A 45 11.41 -15.13 12.12
C ARG A 45 10.53 -14.37 13.10
N THR A 46 10.80 -13.08 13.28
CA THR A 46 10.00 -12.19 14.14
C THR A 46 9.05 -11.28 13.35
N ASP A 47 9.13 -11.33 12.02
CA ASP A 47 8.29 -10.57 11.12
C ASP A 47 8.26 -11.26 9.75
N GLY A 48 7.23 -11.00 8.95
CA GLY A 48 6.93 -11.73 7.73
C GLY A 48 5.50 -11.49 7.23
N PRO A 49 4.99 -12.36 6.34
CA PRO A 49 3.62 -12.31 5.86
C PRO A 49 2.62 -12.78 6.92
N PHE A 50 1.39 -12.31 6.85
CA PHE A 50 0.29 -12.87 7.65
C PHE A 50 0.02 -14.33 7.27
N ALA A 51 -0.48 -15.13 8.21
CA ALA A 51 -0.91 -16.50 7.95
C ALA A 51 -2.27 -16.53 7.23
N THR A 52 -3.18 -15.62 7.59
CA THR A 52 -4.58 -15.67 7.17
C THR A 52 -5.04 -14.46 6.37
N LEU A 53 -6.03 -14.69 5.49
CA LEU A 53 -6.75 -13.62 4.81
C LEU A 53 -7.57 -12.77 5.79
N HIS A 54 -8.09 -13.38 6.86
CA HIS A 54 -8.85 -12.68 7.88
C HIS A 54 -8.01 -11.57 8.54
N ARG A 55 -6.77 -11.87 8.93
CA ARG A 55 -5.86 -10.87 9.51
C ARG A 55 -5.54 -9.76 8.52
N ALA A 56 -5.26 -10.09 7.27
CA ALA A 56 -5.03 -9.10 6.22
C ALA A 56 -6.23 -8.14 6.08
N GLN A 57 -7.46 -8.67 6.07
CA GLN A 57 -8.67 -7.84 6.01
C GLN A 57 -8.83 -6.92 7.22
N GLN A 58 -8.53 -7.39 8.43
CA GLN A 58 -8.58 -6.56 9.64
C GLN A 58 -7.63 -5.36 9.51
N VAL A 59 -6.36 -5.62 9.16
CA VAL A 59 -5.34 -4.57 9.03
C VAL A 59 -5.69 -3.59 7.91
N VAL A 60 -6.25 -4.06 6.79
CA VAL A 60 -6.74 -3.17 5.72
C VAL A 60 -7.86 -2.26 6.22
N ARG A 61 -8.82 -2.79 6.99
CA ARG A 61 -9.91 -1.99 7.58
C ARG A 61 -9.36 -0.96 8.58
N GLU A 62 -8.44 -1.36 9.44
CA GLU A 62 -7.76 -0.48 10.39
C GLU A 62 -7.00 0.64 9.67
N ALA A 63 -6.22 0.31 8.64
CA ALA A 63 -5.49 1.29 7.83
C ALA A 63 -6.42 2.31 7.17
N LYS A 64 -7.55 1.85 6.61
CA LYS A 64 -8.57 2.73 6.04
C LYS A 64 -9.21 3.63 7.11
N ALA A 65 -9.53 3.08 8.28
CA ALA A 65 -10.08 3.84 9.40
C ALA A 65 -9.09 4.90 9.93
N GLN A 66 -7.79 4.63 9.85
CA GLN A 66 -6.71 5.56 10.19
C GLN A 66 -6.46 6.62 9.09
N GLY A 67 -7.20 6.59 7.97
CA GLY A 67 -7.11 7.60 6.93
C GLY A 67 -6.04 7.35 5.88
N VAL A 68 -5.55 6.11 5.73
CA VAL A 68 -4.69 5.74 4.59
C VAL A 68 -5.48 5.96 3.30
N ARG A 69 -4.97 6.84 2.44
CA ARG A 69 -5.57 7.21 1.13
C ARG A 69 -4.84 6.59 -0.05
N GLN A 70 -3.65 6.05 0.18
CA GLN A 70 -2.89 5.31 -0.81
C GLN A 70 -3.63 4.02 -1.18
N PRO A 71 -3.48 3.53 -2.42
CA PRO A 71 -3.95 2.19 -2.76
C PRO A 71 -3.36 1.16 -1.79
N ILE A 72 -4.18 0.21 -1.35
CA ILE A 72 -3.72 -0.89 -0.50
C ILE A 72 -3.74 -2.16 -1.35
N GLU A 73 -2.60 -2.85 -1.42
CA GLU A 73 -2.41 -4.08 -2.16
C GLU A 73 -2.15 -5.23 -1.18
N VAL A 74 -2.88 -6.32 -1.33
CA VAL A 74 -2.69 -7.55 -0.55
C VAL A 74 -2.19 -8.63 -1.48
N VAL A 75 -0.93 -9.01 -1.33
CA VAL A 75 -0.26 -10.02 -2.14
C VAL A 75 -0.40 -11.37 -1.46
N VAL A 76 -1.10 -12.29 -2.11
CA VAL A 76 -1.38 -13.63 -1.57
C VAL A 76 -0.44 -14.63 -2.21
N SER A 77 0.31 -15.36 -1.40
CA SER A 77 1.22 -16.41 -1.85
C SER A 77 0.41 -17.65 -2.26
N GLY A 78 0.95 -18.45 -3.18
CA GLY A 78 0.29 -19.69 -3.58
C GLY A 78 0.13 -20.68 -2.42
N GLY A 79 -1.02 -21.33 -2.34
CA GLY A 79 -1.34 -22.35 -1.35
C GLY A 79 -2.82 -22.40 -1.01
N THR A 80 -3.18 -23.20 -0.01
CA THR A 80 -4.55 -23.36 0.46
C THR A 80 -4.79 -22.52 1.71
N TYR A 81 -5.91 -21.81 1.73
CA TYR A 81 -6.39 -21.00 2.85
C TYR A 81 -7.76 -21.54 3.26
N TYR A 82 -7.99 -21.65 4.57
CA TYR A 82 -9.22 -22.15 5.17
C TYR A 82 -9.95 -21.04 5.92
#